data_AF-A0A496AUR7-F1
#
_entry.id   AF-A0A496AUR7-F1
#
_cell.length_a   1.000
_cell.length_b   1.000
_cell.length_c   1.000
_cell.angle_alpha   90.00
_cell.angle_beta   90.00
_cell.angle_gamma   90.00
#
_symmetry.space_group_name_H-M   'P 1'
#
loop_
_entity.id
_entity.type
_entity.pdbx_description
1 polymer ?
#
loop_
_entity_poly.entity_id
_entity_poly.type
_entity_poly.pdbx_seq_one_letter_code
_entity_poly.pdbx_strand_id
1 'polypeptide(L)'
;MKLIVGLGNPGARYEHTKHNIGFRVVDTIYDKMKSQESDWYPTSKRATSVCQSIVFQAVWKDFPVTLAKPMTYMNNSGVAVAALVNRLDVPFTDVLIIYDDIHLDVGVIRIRQKGSDGGQKGMKSIIYHLESNEFPRLRIGIGEPVGELTDYVLSEFTDDEELSIKQSVERAVDAVETFITEGTLTTMNKFNNRQ
;
A
#
# COMPACT_ATOMS: atom_id res chain seq x y z
N MET A 1 -8.32 -7.26 -13.13
CA MET A 1 -7.11 -7.62 -12.37
C MET A 1 -6.84 -6.48 -11.41
N LYS A 2 -6.57 -6.75 -10.13
CA LYS A 2 -6.28 -5.71 -9.13
C LYS A 2 -4.78 -5.43 -9.05
N LEU A 3 -4.39 -4.17 -8.91
CA LEU A 3 -3.01 -3.75 -8.67
C LEU A 3 -2.91 -3.15 -7.27
N ILE A 4 -2.19 -3.82 -6.38
CA ILE A 4 -1.98 -3.40 -4.99
C ILE A 4 -0.55 -2.88 -4.86
N VAL A 5 -0.40 -1.59 -4.58
CA VAL A 5 0.91 -0.93 -4.49
C VAL A 5 1.15 -0.46 -3.07
N GLY A 6 2.20 -0.96 -2.44
CA GLY A 6 2.70 -0.44 -1.17
C GLY A 6 3.78 0.60 -1.41
N LEU A 7 3.69 1.78 -0.79
CA LEU A 7 4.73 2.79 -0.86
C LEU A 7 5.81 2.58 0.22
N GLY A 8 7.03 2.99 -0.11
CA GLY A 8 8.21 2.90 0.74
C GLY A 8 9.47 3.36 0.00
N ASN A 9 10.57 3.49 0.73
CA ASN A 9 11.90 3.72 0.18
C ASN A 9 12.70 2.40 0.16
N PRO A 10 13.48 2.14 -0.90
CA PRO A 10 14.33 0.97 -1.00
C PRO A 10 15.62 1.12 -0.18
N GLY A 11 16.10 -0.01 0.36
CA GLY A 11 17.37 -0.10 1.09
C GLY A 11 17.19 -0.33 2.59
N ALA A 12 18.14 -1.05 3.19
CA ALA A 12 18.05 -1.54 4.57
C ALA A 12 17.79 -0.44 5.61
N ARG A 13 18.34 0.76 5.40
CA ARG A 13 18.16 1.91 6.32
C ARG A 13 16.71 2.40 6.44
N TYR A 14 15.81 1.99 5.55
CA TYR A 14 14.41 2.43 5.55
C TYR A 14 13.43 1.34 5.97
N GLU A 15 13.89 0.11 6.12
CA GLU A 15 13.05 -1.09 6.24
C GLU A 15 12.02 -1.00 7.36
N HIS A 16 12.43 -0.44 8.50
CA HIS A 16 11.60 -0.32 9.71
C HIS A 16 11.03 1.09 9.92
N THR A 17 11.21 1.99 8.94
CA THR A 17 10.74 3.37 9.07
C THR A 17 9.23 3.48 8.88
N LYS A 18 8.62 4.49 9.51
CA LYS A 18 7.19 4.81 9.38
C LYS A 18 6.77 4.93 7.90
N HIS A 19 7.63 5.51 7.06
CA HIS A 19 7.39 5.70 5.62
C HIS A 19 7.34 4.40 4.79
N ASN A 20 7.80 3.27 5.34
CA ASN A 20 7.80 1.97 4.69
C ASN A 20 6.61 1.09 5.07
N ILE A 21 5.61 1.64 5.78
CA ILE A 21 4.43 0.88 6.20
C ILE A 21 3.67 0.26 5.02
N GLY A 22 3.65 0.92 3.85
CA GLY A 22 3.05 0.37 2.64
C GLY A 22 3.74 -0.90 2.16
N PHE A 23 5.08 -0.93 2.19
CA PHE A 23 5.84 -2.16 1.91
C PHE A 23 5.55 -3.25 2.92
N ARG A 24 5.53 -2.91 4.22
CA ARG A 24 5.21 -3.87 5.30
C ARG A 24 3.87 -4.56 5.08
N VAL A 25 2.85 -3.82 4.63
CA VAL A 25 1.53 -4.40 4.30
C VAL A 25 1.62 -5.33 3.10
N VAL A 26 2.32 -4.95 2.03
CA VAL A 26 2.49 -5.81 0.85
C VAL A 26 3.21 -7.11 1.20
N ASP A 27 4.25 -7.04 2.03
CA ASP A 27 4.99 -8.21 2.49
C ASP A 27 4.10 -9.11 3.36
N THR A 28 3.29 -8.53 4.25
CA THR A 28 2.34 -9.28 5.08
C THR A 28 1.24 -9.95 4.25
N ILE A 29 0.75 -9.30 3.19
CA ILE A 29 -0.20 -9.93 2.25
C ILE A 29 0.44 -11.14 1.59
N TYR A 30 1.68 -11.00 1.10
CA TYR A 30 2.40 -12.08 0.45
C TYR A 30 2.61 -13.29 1.37
N ASP A 31 2.95 -13.05 2.63
CA ASP A 31 3.11 -14.10 3.63
C ASP A 31 1.75 -14.73 4.02
N LYS A 32 0.68 -13.93 4.16
CA LYS A 32 -0.68 -14.44 4.39
C LYS A 32 -1.10 -15.38 3.26
N MET A 33 -0.91 -14.97 2.00
CA MET A 33 -1.21 -15.81 0.85
C MET A 33 -0.52 -17.16 0.98
N LYS A 34 0.81 -17.19 1.18
CA LYS A 34 1.56 -18.44 1.33
C LYS A 34 1.02 -19.38 2.39
N SER A 35 0.51 -18.86 3.50
CA SER A 35 -0.10 -19.68 4.55
C SER A 35 -1.48 -20.25 4.22
N GLN A 36 -2.17 -19.69 3.22
CA GLN A 36 -3.54 -20.07 2.80
C GLN A 36 -3.52 -20.83 1.47
N GLU A 37 -2.76 -21.92 1.37
CA GLU A 37 -2.46 -22.64 0.11
C GLU A 37 -3.69 -23.02 -0.75
N SER A 38 -4.88 -23.17 -0.16
CA SER A 38 -6.11 -23.51 -0.90
C SER A 38 -6.76 -22.34 -1.63
N ASP A 39 -6.43 -21.10 -1.28
CA ASP A 39 -7.15 -19.89 -1.71
C ASP A 39 -6.39 -19.07 -2.77
N TRP A 40 -5.20 -19.51 -3.17
CA TRP A 40 -4.38 -18.78 -4.14
C TRP A 40 -3.48 -19.71 -4.96
N TYR A 41 -3.03 -19.20 -6.10
CA TYR A 41 -1.93 -19.80 -6.85
C TYR A 41 -1.08 -18.74 -7.54
N PRO A 42 0.25 -18.91 -7.60
CA PRO A 42 1.13 -17.96 -8.27
C PRO A 42 0.95 -18.07 -9.79
N THR A 43 0.87 -16.94 -10.48
CA THR A 43 0.98 -16.91 -11.94
C THR A 43 2.44 -16.78 -12.40
N SER A 44 3.34 -16.42 -11.48
CA SER A 44 4.79 -16.48 -11.67
C SER A 44 5.50 -17.15 -10.47
N LYS A 45 6.57 -17.90 -10.73
CA LYS A 45 7.30 -18.64 -9.68
C LYS A 45 8.03 -17.74 -8.68
N ARG A 46 8.31 -16.48 -9.02
CA ARG A 46 9.12 -15.55 -8.23
C ARG A 46 8.66 -14.12 -8.43
N ALA A 47 8.91 -13.28 -7.43
CA ALA A 47 8.85 -11.84 -7.63
C ALA A 47 9.86 -11.40 -8.70
N THR A 48 9.46 -10.46 -9.55
CA THR A 48 10.27 -9.99 -10.68
C THR A 48 10.39 -8.47 -10.64
N SER A 49 11.55 -7.96 -11.08
CA SER A 49 11.74 -6.53 -11.28
C SER A 49 11.06 -6.08 -12.57
N VAL A 50 9.98 -5.32 -12.47
CA VAL A 50 9.19 -4.81 -13.59
C VAL A 50 8.87 -3.34 -13.33
N CYS A 51 9.06 -2.47 -14.32
CA CYS A 51 8.72 -1.04 -14.19
C CYS A 51 9.29 -0.40 -12.91
N GLN A 52 10.57 -0.67 -12.62
CA GLN A 52 11.26 -0.21 -11.40
C GLN A 52 10.57 -0.62 -10.09
N SER A 53 9.83 -1.74 -10.09
CA SER A 53 9.13 -2.27 -8.92
C SER A 53 9.47 -3.74 -8.74
N ILE A 54 9.49 -4.22 -7.50
CA ILE A 54 9.38 -5.65 -7.21
C ILE A 54 7.90 -6.01 -7.32
N VAL A 55 7.59 -6.95 -8.20
CA VAL A 55 6.21 -7.35 -8.50
C VAL A 55 6.01 -8.83 -8.25
N PHE A 56 4.88 -9.18 -7.62
CA PHE A 56 4.41 -10.55 -7.47
C PHE A 56 3.01 -10.69 -8.03
N GLN A 57 2.78 -11.71 -8.87
CA GLN A 57 1.49 -11.94 -9.53
C GLN A 57 0.92 -13.29 -9.12
N ALA A 58 -0.36 -13.28 -8.80
CA ALA A 58 -1.09 -14.45 -8.35
C ALA A 58 -2.58 -14.32 -8.67
N VAL A 59 -3.30 -15.41 -8.51
CA VAL A 59 -4.75 -15.38 -8.33
C VAL A 59 -5.01 -15.63 -6.85
N TRP A 60 -5.80 -14.76 -6.20
CA TRP A 60 -6.18 -14.86 -4.79
C TRP A 60 -7.69 -14.73 -4.68
N LYS A 61 -8.35 -15.72 -4.06
CA LYS A 61 -9.82 -15.80 -3.96
C LYS A 61 -10.50 -15.70 -5.33
N ASP A 62 -9.95 -16.37 -6.34
CA ASP A 62 -10.39 -16.34 -7.74
C ASP A 62 -10.19 -15.01 -8.49
N PHE A 63 -9.55 -14.00 -7.88
CA PHE A 63 -9.23 -12.73 -8.53
C PHE A 63 -7.76 -12.64 -8.93
N PRO A 64 -7.44 -12.25 -10.19
CA PRO A 64 -6.07 -11.92 -10.57
C PRO A 64 -5.59 -10.67 -9.84
N VAL A 65 -4.47 -10.78 -9.12
CA VAL A 65 -3.88 -9.73 -8.29
C VAL A 65 -2.40 -9.58 -8.62
N THR A 66 -1.97 -8.33 -8.71
CA THR A 66 -0.56 -7.95 -8.76
C THR A 66 -0.20 -7.15 -7.51
N LEU A 67 0.73 -7.66 -6.71
CA LEU A 67 1.35 -6.93 -5.61
C LEU A 67 2.61 -6.22 -6.12
N ALA A 68 2.80 -4.95 -5.76
CA ALA A 68 3.94 -4.17 -6.22
C ALA A 68 4.55 -3.32 -5.10
N LYS A 69 5.89 -3.31 -5.05
CA LYS A 69 6.70 -2.39 -4.24
C LYS A 69 7.61 -1.57 -5.17
N PRO A 70 7.32 -0.28 -5.42
CA PRO A 70 8.19 0.59 -6.20
C PRO A 70 9.59 0.67 -5.59
N MET A 71 10.62 0.33 -6.36
CA MET A 71 12.02 0.41 -5.93
C MET A 71 12.67 1.75 -6.31
N THR A 72 11.85 2.78 -6.44
CA THR A 72 12.29 4.18 -6.58
C THR A 72 12.29 4.85 -5.20
N TYR A 73 12.94 6.01 -5.06
CA TYR A 73 12.70 6.85 -3.88
C TYR A 73 11.26 7.34 -3.87
N MET A 74 10.72 7.59 -2.68
CA MET A 74 9.31 7.94 -2.47
C MET A 74 8.82 9.05 -3.41
N ASN A 75 9.59 10.13 -3.57
CA ASN A 75 9.23 11.25 -4.44
C ASN A 75 9.13 10.91 -5.93
N ASN A 76 9.58 9.72 -6.33
CA ASN A 76 9.55 9.18 -7.69
C ASN A 76 8.69 7.91 -7.80
N SER A 77 7.84 7.59 -6.80
CA SER A 77 6.96 6.42 -6.87
C SER A 77 6.02 6.46 -8.07
N GLY A 78 5.61 7.65 -8.53
CA GLY A 78 4.72 7.80 -9.66
C GLY A 78 5.27 7.28 -10.98
N VAL A 79 6.58 7.35 -11.20
CA VAL A 79 7.24 6.80 -12.40
C VAL A 79 6.99 5.29 -12.51
N ALA A 80 7.20 4.59 -11.40
CA ALA A 80 7.04 3.14 -11.33
C ALA A 80 5.57 2.74 -11.44
N VAL A 81 4.68 3.42 -10.70
CA VAL A 81 3.25 3.13 -10.69
C VAL A 81 2.61 3.39 -12.05
N ALA A 82 2.89 4.52 -12.70
CA ALA A 82 2.35 4.82 -14.03
C ALA A 82 2.82 3.79 -15.07
N ALA A 83 4.09 3.40 -15.02
CA ALA A 83 4.62 2.36 -15.91
C ALA A 83 3.96 0.99 -15.66
N LEU A 84 3.62 0.63 -14.40
CA LEU A 84 2.88 -0.59 -14.09
C LEU A 84 1.44 -0.53 -14.59
N VAL A 85 0.73 0.56 -14.33
CA VAL A 85 -0.66 0.76 -14.75
C VAL A 85 -0.77 0.64 -16.28
N ASN A 86 0.10 1.33 -17.02
CA ASN A 86 0.11 1.29 -18.48
C ASN A 86 0.50 -0.09 -19.02
N ARG A 87 1.48 -0.77 -18.41
CA ARG A 87 1.94 -2.08 -18.87
C ARG A 87 0.88 -3.17 -18.64
N LEU A 88 0.16 -3.10 -17.52
CA LEU A 88 -0.81 -4.11 -17.11
C LEU A 88 -2.24 -3.78 -17.57
N ASP A 89 -2.45 -2.60 -18.17
CA ASP A 89 -3.74 -2.09 -18.63
C ASP A 89 -4.81 -2.15 -17.52
N VAL A 90 -4.44 -1.68 -16.33
CA VAL A 90 -5.31 -1.75 -15.13
C VAL A 90 -6.10 -0.45 -14.99
N PRO A 91 -7.45 -0.49 -14.92
CA PRO A 91 -8.24 0.71 -14.69
C PRO A 91 -7.95 1.29 -13.30
N PHE A 92 -7.97 2.61 -13.15
CA PHE A 92 -7.67 3.29 -11.88
C PHE A 92 -8.53 2.82 -10.69
N THR A 93 -9.77 2.38 -10.95
CA THR A 93 -10.66 1.80 -9.91
C THR A 93 -10.15 0.48 -9.33
N ASP A 94 -9.26 -0.21 -10.04
CA ASP A 94 -8.64 -1.47 -9.64
C ASP A 94 -7.22 -1.28 -9.07
N VAL A 95 -6.74 -0.05 -9.00
CA VAL A 95 -5.44 0.31 -8.40
C VAL A 95 -5.65 0.77 -6.95
N LEU A 96 -5.04 0.07 -6.00
CA LEU A 96 -5.04 0.46 -4.59
C LEU A 96 -3.63 0.88 -4.16
N ILE A 97 -3.48 2.13 -3.72
CA ILE A 97 -2.22 2.65 -3.16
C ILE A 97 -2.27 2.62 -1.64
N ILE A 98 -1.28 1.99 -1.01
CA ILE A 98 -1.14 1.82 0.44
C ILE A 98 0.04 2.65 0.92
N TYR A 99 -0.19 3.55 1.88
CA TYR A 99 0.84 4.48 2.34
C TYR A 99 0.59 5.02 3.76
N ASP A 100 1.63 5.63 4.32
CA ASP A 100 1.64 6.27 5.63
C ASP A 100 0.94 7.64 5.65
N ASP A 101 0.20 7.93 6.72
CA ASP A 101 -0.54 9.17 6.83
C ASP A 101 -0.36 9.83 8.20
N ILE A 102 0.15 11.05 8.18
CA ILE A 102 0.43 11.85 9.38
C ILE A 102 -0.83 12.48 9.99
N HIS A 103 -1.94 12.52 9.25
CA HIS A 103 -3.19 13.12 9.70
C HIS A 103 -4.14 12.10 10.33
N LEU A 104 -3.66 10.88 10.55
CA LEU A 104 -4.39 9.80 11.20
C LEU A 104 -3.57 9.33 12.39
N ASP A 105 -4.26 9.08 13.51
CA ASP A 105 -3.65 8.55 14.72
C ASP A 105 -2.94 7.22 14.46
N VAL A 106 -1.91 6.90 15.26
CA VAL A 106 -1.11 5.69 15.08
C VAL A 106 -2.00 4.44 15.08
N GLY A 107 -1.90 3.66 14.01
CA GLY A 107 -2.65 2.40 13.83
C GLY A 107 -4.06 2.57 13.25
N VAL A 108 -4.54 3.79 13.07
CA VAL A 108 -5.81 4.05 12.39
C VAL A 108 -5.67 3.81 10.88
N ILE A 109 -6.47 2.90 10.33
CA ILE A 109 -6.60 2.77 8.87
C ILE A 109 -7.80 3.54 8.32
N ARG A 110 -7.65 4.09 7.12
CA ARG A 110 -8.75 4.75 6.39
C ARG A 110 -8.67 4.49 4.89
N ILE A 111 -9.78 4.01 4.32
CA ILE A 111 -9.93 3.83 2.88
C ILE A 111 -10.63 5.06 2.28
N ARG A 112 -10.11 5.53 1.14
CA ARG A 112 -10.74 6.58 0.33
C ARG A 112 -10.75 6.15 -1.13
N GLN A 113 -11.81 6.51 -1.86
CA GLN A 113 -11.89 6.32 -3.32
C GLN A 113 -10.98 7.27 -4.10
N LYS A 114 -10.69 8.45 -3.54
CA LYS A 114 -9.92 9.53 -4.16
C LYS A 114 -9.53 10.61 -3.15
N GLY A 115 -8.79 11.64 -3.59
CA GLY A 115 -8.34 12.77 -2.76
C GLY A 115 -7.04 13.42 -3.22
N SER A 116 -6.60 14.48 -2.57
CA SER A 116 -5.27 15.10 -2.81
C SER A 116 -4.13 14.24 -2.27
N ASP A 117 -2.87 14.65 -2.46
CA ASP A 117 -1.70 13.93 -1.94
C ASP A 117 -1.57 13.97 -0.41
N GLY A 118 -2.24 14.92 0.25
CA GLY A 118 -2.20 15.06 1.71
C GLY A 118 -0.79 15.35 2.26
N GLY A 119 0.08 15.96 1.46
CA GLY A 119 1.48 16.23 1.83
C GLY A 119 2.42 15.04 1.62
N GLN A 120 1.91 13.86 1.24
CA GLN A 120 2.72 12.66 1.05
C GLN A 120 3.41 12.69 -0.33
N LYS A 121 4.75 12.65 -0.33
CA LYS A 121 5.57 12.87 -1.54
C LYS A 121 5.37 11.81 -2.63
N GLY A 122 5.13 10.56 -2.26
CA GLY A 122 4.84 9.47 -3.19
C GLY A 122 3.46 9.59 -3.83
N MET A 123 2.45 9.97 -3.06
CA MET A 123 1.12 10.27 -3.58
C MET A 123 1.15 11.47 -4.51
N LYS A 124 1.89 12.53 -4.17
CA LYS A 124 2.12 13.67 -5.07
C LYS A 124 2.74 13.23 -6.40
N SER A 125 3.76 12.37 -6.34
CA SER A 125 4.40 11.79 -7.52
C SER A 125 3.42 10.97 -8.36
N ILE A 126 2.65 10.09 -7.74
CA ILE A 126 1.67 9.23 -8.41
C ILE A 126 0.58 10.05 -9.10
N ILE A 127 0.01 11.03 -8.40
CA ILE A 127 -1.03 11.90 -8.97
C ILE A 127 -0.49 12.67 -10.18
N TYR A 128 0.75 13.16 -10.09
CA TYR A 128 1.42 13.86 -11.20
C TYR A 128 1.61 12.94 -12.41
N HIS A 129 2.14 11.73 -12.22
CA HIS A 129 2.45 10.82 -13.33
C HIS A 129 1.24 10.10 -13.92
N LEU A 130 0.18 9.91 -13.14
CA LEU A 130 -1.09 9.34 -13.62
C LEU A 130 -2.05 10.40 -14.16
N GLU A 131 -1.75 11.69 -13.97
CA GLU A 131 -2.62 12.83 -14.31
C GLU A 131 -4.04 12.67 -13.73
N SER A 132 -4.15 12.01 -12.58
CA SER A 132 -5.42 11.65 -11.96
C SER A 132 -5.23 11.46 -10.47
N ASN A 133 -6.30 11.67 -9.71
CA ASN A 133 -6.38 11.34 -8.30
C ASN A 133 -7.59 10.43 -7.98
N GLU A 134 -8.24 9.91 -9.03
CA GLU A 134 -9.45 9.10 -9.00
C GLU A 134 -9.11 7.59 -8.88
N PHE A 135 -8.28 7.24 -7.89
CA PHE A 135 -7.94 5.86 -7.57
C PHE A 135 -8.03 5.60 -6.06
N PRO A 136 -8.48 4.39 -5.67
CA PRO A 136 -8.54 3.95 -4.28
C PRO A 136 -7.20 4.05 -3.55
N ARG A 137 -7.28 4.37 -2.26
CA ARG A 137 -6.15 4.39 -1.35
C ARG A 137 -6.48 3.84 0.02
N LEU A 138 -5.51 3.19 0.63
CA LEU A 138 -5.51 2.73 2.01
C LEU A 138 -4.45 3.51 2.78
N ARG A 139 -4.91 4.40 3.65
CA ARG A 139 -4.08 5.27 4.49
C ARG A 139 -3.87 4.58 5.82
N ILE A 140 -2.64 4.56 6.31
CA ILE A 140 -2.29 3.99 7.62
C ILE A 140 -1.71 5.11 8.47
N GLY A 141 -2.37 5.38 9.59
CA GLY A 141 -2.01 6.43 10.49
C GLY A 141 -0.70 6.16 11.19
N ILE A 142 0.20 7.13 11.09
CA ILE A 142 1.49 7.12 11.75
C ILE A 142 1.59 8.19 12.83
N GLY A 143 0.53 8.97 13.07
CA GLY A 143 0.49 10.05 14.05
C GLY A 143 0.99 11.39 13.49
N GLU A 144 0.61 12.47 14.19
CA GLU A 144 1.10 13.80 13.87
C GLU A 144 2.60 13.94 14.21
N PRO A 145 3.40 14.59 13.35
CA PRO A 145 4.84 14.66 13.53
C PRO A 145 5.20 15.53 14.74
N VAL A 146 6.08 15.00 15.59
CA VAL A 146 6.78 15.79 16.61
C VAL A 146 8.13 16.22 16.03
N GLY A 147 8.25 17.47 15.61
CA GLY A 147 9.45 18.03 14.99
C GLY A 147 9.42 18.03 13.46
N GLU A 148 10.58 17.89 12.82
CA GLU A 148 10.70 17.93 11.36
C GLU A 148 10.02 16.72 10.71
N LEU A 149 9.09 16.98 9.78
CA LEU A 149 8.29 15.94 9.12
C LEU A 149 9.16 14.88 8.43
N THR A 150 10.26 15.28 7.80
CA THR A 150 11.13 14.34 7.08
C THR A 150 11.79 13.35 8.04
N ASP A 151 12.27 13.83 9.18
CA ASP A 151 12.91 12.97 10.19
C ASP A 151 11.87 12.07 10.86
N TYR A 152 10.67 12.60 11.10
CA TYR A 152 9.56 11.83 11.67
C TYR A 152 9.18 10.63 10.80
N VAL A 153 8.92 10.83 9.50
CA VAL A 153 8.54 9.70 8.63
C VAL A 153 9.68 8.71 8.40
N LEU A 154 10.93 9.16 8.51
CA LEU A 154 12.12 8.31 8.40
C LEU A 154 12.55 7.68 9.75
N SER A 155 11.83 7.94 10.84
CA SER A 155 12.04 7.28 12.12
C SER A 155 11.33 5.92 12.16
N GLU A 156 11.73 5.07 13.10
CA GLU A 156 11.03 3.82 13.41
C GLU A 156 9.84 4.08 14.35
N PHE A 157 8.92 3.12 14.46
CA PHE A 157 7.88 3.16 15.49
C PHE A 157 8.50 2.88 16.86
N THR A 158 7.94 3.46 17.91
CA THR A 158 8.29 3.06 19.27
C THR A 158 7.75 1.66 19.59
N ASP A 159 8.29 1.00 20.61
CA ASP A 159 7.81 -0.33 21.02
C ASP A 159 6.31 -0.32 21.37
N ASP A 160 5.82 0.78 21.95
CA ASP A 160 4.39 0.96 22.28
C ASP A 160 3.52 1.13 21.02
N GLU A 161 4.02 1.86 20.02
CA GLU A 161 3.35 2.06 18.74
C GLU A 161 3.31 0.78 17.91
N GLU A 162 4.38 -0.03 17.96
CA GLU A 162 4.57 -1.21 17.12
C GLU A 162 3.48 -2.26 17.32
N LEU A 163 2.94 -2.40 18.54
CA LEU A 163 1.79 -3.28 18.80
C LEU A 163 0.54 -2.82 18.05
N SER A 164 0.24 -1.51 18.10
CA SER A 164 -0.89 -0.90 17.39
C SER A 164 -0.70 -1.03 15.87
N ILE A 165 0.51 -0.78 15.39
CA ILE A 165 0.86 -0.90 13.97
C ILE A 165 0.74 -2.33 13.48
N LYS A 166 1.17 -3.34 14.25
CA LYS A 166 1.00 -4.74 13.87
C LYS A 166 -0.47 -5.09 13.65
N GLN A 167 -1.35 -4.70 14.59
CA GLN A 167 -2.80 -4.90 14.45
C GLN A 167 -3.36 -4.13 13.24
N SER A 168 -2.87 -2.91 13.01
CA SER A 168 -3.24 -2.08 11.86
C SER A 168 -2.86 -2.72 10.53
N VAL A 169 -1.67 -3.32 10.45
CA VAL A 169 -1.17 -4.03 9.26
C VAL A 169 -2.03 -5.27 8.98
N GLU A 170 -2.32 -6.09 9.99
CA GLU A 170 -3.20 -7.26 9.84
C GLU A 170 -4.59 -6.83 9.33
N ARG A 171 -5.13 -5.77 9.92
CA ARG A 171 -6.41 -5.20 9.50
C ARG A 171 -6.35 -4.58 8.10
N ALA A 172 -5.22 -4.00 7.70
CA ALA A 172 -4.98 -3.50 6.36
C ALA A 172 -4.98 -4.64 5.34
N VAL A 173 -4.39 -5.81 5.69
CA VAL A 173 -4.45 -7.01 4.85
C VAL A 173 -5.89 -7.46 4.63
N ASP A 174 -6.71 -7.50 5.68
CA ASP A 174 -8.13 -7.85 5.56
C ASP A 174 -8.93 -6.83 4.72
N ALA A 175 -8.56 -5.54 4.82
CA ALA A 175 -9.15 -4.49 4.00
C ALA A 175 -8.77 -4.65 2.51
N VAL A 176 -7.54 -5.04 2.22
CA VAL A 176 -7.07 -5.34 0.85
C VAL A 176 -7.79 -6.56 0.30
N GLU A 177 -7.92 -7.63 1.09
CA GLU A 177 -8.69 -8.82 0.71
C GLU A 177 -10.13 -8.45 0.35
N THR A 178 -10.80 -7.66 1.19
CA THR A 178 -12.16 -7.16 0.92
C THR A 178 -12.21 -6.26 -0.32
N PHE A 179 -11.19 -5.43 -0.56
CA PHE A 179 -11.13 -4.59 -1.76
C PHE A 179 -11.03 -5.43 -3.03
N ILE A 180 -10.27 -6.53 -2.97
CA ILE A 180 -10.09 -7.45 -4.09
C ILE A 180 -11.42 -8.16 -4.43
N THR A 181 -12.12 -8.65 -3.40
CA THR A 181 -13.32 -9.50 -3.58
C THR A 181 -14.62 -8.71 -3.70
N GLU A 182 -14.78 -7.60 -2.97
CA GLU A 182 -16.04 -6.88 -2.80
C GLU A 182 -15.98 -5.40 -3.25
N GLY A 183 -14.79 -4.89 -3.60
CA GLY A 183 -14.60 -3.54 -4.12
C GLY A 183 -14.57 -2.42 -3.07
N THR A 184 -14.20 -1.20 -3.52
CA THR A 184 -13.84 -0.09 -2.63
C THR A 184 -14.95 0.36 -1.68
N LEU A 185 -16.21 0.43 -2.15
CA LEU A 185 -17.31 0.95 -1.33
C LEU A 185 -17.58 0.04 -0.13
N THR A 186 -17.57 -1.27 -0.36
CA THR A 186 -17.78 -2.27 0.69
C THR A 186 -16.63 -2.25 1.68
N THR A 187 -15.39 -2.18 1.20
CA THR A 187 -14.21 -2.02 2.07
C THR A 187 -14.31 -0.76 2.93
N MET A 188 -14.71 0.37 2.35
CA MET A 188 -14.89 1.61 3.12
C MET A 188 -15.91 1.41 4.24
N ASN A 189 -17.08 0.85 3.94
CA ASN A 189 -18.14 0.65 4.95
C ASN A 189 -17.70 -0.26 6.10
N LYS A 190 -16.91 -1.32 5.81
CA LYS A 190 -16.44 -2.26 6.83
C LYS A 190 -15.30 -1.69 7.69
N PHE A 191 -14.35 -0.99 7.09
CA PHE A 191 -13.08 -0.66 7.74
C PHE A 191 -12.96 0.79 8.22
N ASN A 192 -13.78 1.72 7.70
CA ASN A 192 -13.74 3.12 8.10
C ASN A 192 -14.51 3.42 9.41
N ASN A 193 -15.40 2.53 9.85
CA ASN A 193 -16.31 2.76 10.98
C ASN A 193 -15.93 2.05 12.27
N ARG A 194 -14.99 1.09 12.22
CA ARG A 194 -14.50 0.41 13.43
C ARG A 194 -13.23 1.12 13.89
N GLN A 195 -13.36 2.17 14.71
CA GLN A 195 -12.30 2.75 15.51
C GLN A 195 -12.83 2.87 16.93
#